data_AF-F4RD37-F1
#
_entry.id   AF-F4RD37-F1
#
_cell.length_a   1.000
_cell.length_b   1.000
_cell.length_c   1.000
_cell.angle_alpha   90.00
_cell.angle_beta   90.00
_cell.angle_gamma   90.00
#
_symmetry.space_group_name_H-M   'P 1'
#
loop_
_entity.id
_entity.type
_entity.pdbx_description
1 polymer ?
#
loop_
_entity_poly.entity_id
_entity_poly.type
_entity_poly.pdbx_seq_one_letter_code
_entity_poly.pdbx_strand_id
1 'polypeptide(L)'
;MMKMSNLTKHAQYTSKALQHSIRSISSSDSLFINSTSSQLSSRKPDLGQLSSHDIVGPPSPTSNLRPVEYAPLFSTSTIFPEASASATPSSGSRSSHPYSLNEFNTQSTPLPPSLTELRNKLHLEDLEWITFRKRIDKMNETFWAHQSTDFETLEEAEKQRVLLLASIESSGLGSPSSADQQQLISSALDKFYKSWLLNEQARFKAYNLTWWKAQPELLRGSWRAQKRVWRWKLACWLHTWRFFQP
;
A
#
# COMPACT_ATOMS: atom_id res chain seq x y z
N MET A 1 -2.33 58.02 1.55
CA MET A 1 -1.13 57.13 1.50
C MET A 1 -0.75 56.79 2.93
N MET A 2 -1.18 55.61 3.41
CA MET A 2 -0.89 55.11 4.77
C MET A 2 0.02 53.89 4.68
N LYS A 3 1.07 53.91 5.50
CA LYS A 3 2.14 52.91 5.62
C LYS A 3 1.59 51.63 6.26
N MET A 4 1.76 50.50 5.59
CA MET A 4 1.58 49.15 6.15
C MET A 4 2.97 48.57 6.41
N SER A 5 3.45 48.73 7.64
CA SER A 5 4.62 48.03 8.16
C SER A 5 4.30 47.60 9.58
N ASN A 6 4.66 46.34 9.89
CA ASN A 6 4.62 45.66 11.19
C ASN A 6 3.43 44.72 11.38
N LEU A 7 3.59 43.46 10.97
CA LEU A 7 3.22 42.35 11.83
C LEU A 7 4.29 41.27 11.72
N THR A 8 5.19 41.35 12.69
CA THR A 8 6.46 40.65 12.82
C THR A 8 6.26 39.51 13.83
N LYS A 9 6.63 38.30 13.41
CA LYS A 9 7.21 37.22 14.25
C LYS A 9 6.41 36.77 15.49
N HIS A 10 5.64 35.70 15.33
CA HIS A 10 5.41 34.71 16.40
C HIS A 10 5.13 33.33 15.79
N ALA A 11 6.18 32.62 15.39
CA ALA A 11 6.15 31.17 15.12
C ALA A 11 7.58 30.59 15.12
N GLN A 12 8.38 30.98 16.11
CA GLN A 12 9.64 30.33 16.44
C GLN A 12 9.60 30.11 17.95
N TYR A 13 10.05 28.93 18.39
CA TYR A 13 9.94 28.32 19.72
C TYR A 13 8.70 27.44 19.95
N THR A 14 8.81 26.16 19.57
CA THR A 14 8.82 25.00 20.49
C THR A 14 8.79 23.71 19.68
N SER A 15 9.94 23.02 19.62
CA SER A 15 10.10 21.55 19.57
C SER A 15 11.51 21.21 19.07
N LYS A 16 12.50 21.58 19.90
CA LYS A 16 13.80 20.91 19.97
C LYS A 16 13.84 20.21 21.31
N ALA A 17 13.26 19.02 21.39
CA ALA A 17 13.50 18.04 22.44
C ALA A 17 12.96 16.69 21.97
N LEU A 18 13.71 15.62 22.21
CA LEU A 18 13.49 14.23 21.80
C LEU A 18 14.00 13.83 20.40
N GLN A 19 15.27 14.15 20.15
CA GLN A 19 16.16 13.15 19.56
C GLN A 19 16.99 12.53 20.68
N HIS A 20 16.81 11.24 20.93
CA HIS A 20 17.87 10.22 20.99
C HIS A 20 17.31 8.90 21.54
N SER A 21 17.56 7.84 20.77
CA SER A 21 17.99 6.51 21.24
C SER A 21 17.00 5.32 21.20
N ILE A 22 17.16 4.55 20.11
CA ILE A 22 17.31 3.09 20.02
C ILE A 22 16.11 2.20 20.40
N ARG A 23 15.55 1.47 19.40
CA ARG A 23 15.85 0.02 19.23
C ARG A 23 15.40 -0.52 17.87
N SER A 24 16.33 -1.22 17.23
CA SER A 24 16.10 -2.16 16.12
C SER A 24 14.97 -3.12 16.47
N ILE A 25 13.95 -3.19 15.60
CA ILE A 25 13.00 -4.30 15.58
C ILE A 25 13.20 -5.02 14.25
N SER A 26 14.03 -6.05 14.32
CA SER A 26 14.01 -7.21 13.43
C SER A 26 12.59 -7.76 13.41
N SER A 27 11.92 -7.72 12.25
CA SER A 27 10.67 -8.44 12.03
C SER A 27 10.97 -9.62 11.12
N SER A 28 10.85 -10.81 11.69
CA SER A 28 10.97 -12.07 10.98
C SER A 28 9.68 -12.31 10.21
N ASP A 29 9.75 -12.20 8.88
CA ASP A 29 8.65 -12.55 7.98
C ASP A 29 8.39 -14.07 8.05
N SER A 30 7.31 -14.45 8.72
CA SER A 30 6.74 -15.79 8.64
C SER A 30 5.62 -15.77 7.60
N LEU A 31 5.96 -16.25 6.40
CA LEU A 31 5.05 -16.46 5.29
C LEU A 31 4.13 -17.64 5.60
N PHE A 32 2.90 -17.37 6.06
CA PHE A 32 1.80 -18.33 5.96
C PHE A 32 0.95 -17.98 4.73
N ILE A 33 1.28 -18.62 3.62
CA ILE A 33 0.48 -18.60 2.40
C ILE A 33 -0.64 -19.63 2.56
N ASN A 34 -1.87 -19.18 2.75
CA ASN A 34 -3.06 -19.98 2.47
C ASN A 34 -3.74 -19.42 1.24
N SER A 35 -3.40 -19.98 0.08
CA SER A 35 -4.04 -19.69 -1.19
C SER A 35 -5.12 -20.73 -1.47
N THR A 36 -6.38 -20.33 -1.37
CA THR A 36 -7.50 -21.07 -1.95
C THR A 36 -8.24 -20.17 -2.92
N SER A 37 -7.96 -20.32 -4.22
CA SER A 37 -8.92 -19.96 -5.25
C SER A 37 -8.68 -20.80 -6.49
N SER A 38 -9.60 -21.73 -6.71
CA SER A 38 -9.79 -22.51 -7.91
C SER A 38 -10.75 -21.76 -8.83
N GLN A 39 -10.30 -21.42 -10.04
CA GLN A 39 -11.23 -21.18 -11.15
C GLN A 39 -10.67 -21.78 -12.45
N LEU A 40 -11.46 -22.73 -12.97
CA LEU A 40 -11.31 -23.28 -14.31
C LEU A 40 -11.56 -22.18 -15.34
N SER A 41 -10.63 -21.99 -16.28
CA SER A 41 -10.87 -21.21 -17.48
C SER A 41 -10.18 -21.86 -18.68
N SER A 42 -10.97 -22.13 -19.71
CA SER A 42 -10.62 -22.76 -20.99
C SER A 42 -9.50 -21.96 -21.69
N ARG A 43 -8.32 -22.58 -21.89
CA ARG A 43 -7.10 -21.91 -22.41
C ARG A 43 -6.93 -22.09 -23.93
N LYS A 44 -6.90 -20.96 -24.65
CA LYS A 44 -6.29 -20.81 -25.98
C LYS A 44 -4.76 -20.69 -25.85
N PRO A 45 -3.97 -20.93 -26.92
CA PRO A 45 -2.50 -20.87 -26.88
C PRO A 45 -2.00 -19.50 -26.38
N ASP A 46 -1.10 -19.58 -25.39
CA ASP A 46 -0.71 -18.52 -24.47
C ASP A 46 0.46 -17.69 -25.02
N LEU A 47 0.15 -16.67 -25.84
CA LEU A 47 1.12 -15.67 -26.32
C LEU A 47 1.38 -14.55 -25.27
N GLY A 48 1.66 -14.92 -24.03
CA GLY A 48 2.01 -13.99 -22.95
C GLY A 48 0.82 -13.62 -22.09
N GLN A 49 0.59 -14.43 -21.07
CA GLN A 49 -0.48 -14.29 -20.08
C GLN A 49 -0.45 -12.90 -19.41
N LEU A 50 -1.36 -12.02 -19.84
CA LEU A 50 -1.69 -10.76 -19.17
C LEU A 50 -2.60 -11.05 -17.96
N SER A 51 -2.09 -11.61 -16.88
CA SER A 51 -2.88 -11.70 -15.64
C SER A 51 -2.02 -11.91 -14.40
N SER A 52 -1.56 -10.82 -13.81
CA SER A 52 -1.46 -10.77 -12.36
C SER A 52 -2.47 -9.71 -11.90
N HIS A 53 -3.30 -10.09 -10.94
CA HIS A 53 -4.25 -9.19 -10.30
C HIS A 53 -3.50 -8.43 -9.21
N ASP A 54 -3.87 -7.16 -8.96
CA ASP A 54 -3.32 -6.42 -7.83
C ASP A 54 -3.70 -7.15 -6.53
N ILE A 55 -2.72 -7.39 -5.65
CA ILE A 55 -2.92 -8.10 -4.37
C ILE A 55 -3.04 -7.06 -3.26
N VAL A 56 -4.00 -7.26 -2.36
CA VAL A 56 -4.21 -6.37 -1.20
C VAL A 56 -3.81 -7.13 0.06
N GLY A 57 -2.86 -6.56 0.80
CA GLY A 57 -2.36 -7.13 2.06
C GLY A 57 -3.28 -6.90 3.27
N PRO A 58 -2.90 -7.41 4.44
CA PRO A 58 -3.61 -7.14 5.69
C PRO A 58 -3.55 -5.65 6.06
N PRO A 59 -4.51 -5.13 6.84
CA PRO A 59 -4.47 -3.73 7.30
C PRO A 59 -3.21 -3.47 8.13
N SER A 60 -2.57 -2.32 7.90
CA SER A 60 -1.44 -1.88 8.73
C SER A 60 -1.92 -1.55 10.15
N PRO A 61 -1.14 -1.89 11.19
CA PRO A 61 -1.57 -1.71 12.58
C PRO A 61 -1.70 -0.24 12.99
N THR A 62 -0.98 0.67 12.34
CA THR A 62 -0.93 2.09 12.70
C THR A 62 -1.79 2.98 11.81
N SER A 63 -1.86 2.72 10.50
CA SER A 63 -2.66 3.55 9.59
C SER A 63 -4.02 2.96 9.25
N ASN A 64 -4.25 1.67 9.56
CA ASN A 64 -5.43 0.88 9.17
C ASN A 64 -5.66 0.78 7.64
N LEU A 65 -4.78 1.37 6.82
CA LEU A 65 -4.79 1.22 5.38
C LEU A 65 -4.18 -0.13 4.99
N ARG A 66 -4.70 -0.71 3.90
CA ARG A 66 -4.20 -1.98 3.35
C ARG A 66 -3.16 -1.69 2.26
N PRO A 67 -1.94 -2.25 2.36
CA PRO A 67 -0.95 -2.12 1.31
C PRO A 67 -1.40 -2.85 0.05
N VAL A 68 -1.09 -2.29 -1.11
CA VAL A 68 -1.43 -2.87 -2.41
C VAL A 68 -0.14 -3.24 -3.14
N GLU A 69 -0.02 -4.51 -3.48
CA GLU A 69 1.01 -5.03 -4.37
C GLU A 69 0.49 -5.01 -5.80
N TYR A 70 0.93 -4.00 -6.54
CA TYR A 70 0.59 -3.85 -7.94
C TYR A 70 1.30 -4.88 -8.80
N ALA A 71 0.49 -5.62 -9.56
CA ALA A 71 0.96 -6.60 -10.51
C ALA A 71 1.57 -5.93 -11.76
N PRO A 72 2.73 -6.40 -12.24
CA PRO A 72 3.26 -5.95 -13.53
C PRO A 72 2.41 -6.46 -14.69
N LEU A 73 2.33 -5.68 -15.78
CA LEU A 73 1.64 -6.04 -17.01
C LEU A 73 2.11 -7.38 -17.59
N PHE A 74 3.41 -7.66 -17.46
CA PHE A 74 4.01 -8.93 -17.88
C PHE A 74 4.62 -9.59 -16.66
N SER A 75 4.00 -10.66 -16.18
CA SER A 75 4.54 -11.47 -15.09
C SER A 75 5.73 -12.28 -15.62
N THR A 76 6.82 -12.27 -14.87
CA THR A 76 8.06 -13.01 -15.19
C THR A 76 7.94 -14.51 -14.94
N SER A 77 6.79 -15.00 -14.45
CA SER A 77 6.51 -16.42 -14.18
C SER A 77 6.62 -17.34 -15.41
N THR A 78 6.85 -16.80 -16.61
CA THR A 78 7.02 -17.58 -17.85
C THR A 78 8.42 -17.47 -18.48
N ILE A 79 9.39 -16.78 -17.86
CA ILE A 79 10.72 -16.57 -18.47
C ILE A 79 11.85 -17.36 -17.77
N PHE A 80 11.63 -17.89 -16.57
CA PHE A 80 12.61 -18.76 -15.92
C PHE A 80 12.11 -20.21 -15.79
N PRO A 81 12.53 -21.13 -16.66
CA PRO A 81 12.63 -22.53 -16.30
C PRO A 81 13.99 -22.77 -15.60
N GLU A 82 14.28 -22.05 -14.51
CA GLU A 82 15.47 -22.35 -13.72
C GLU A 82 15.35 -21.75 -12.31
N ALA A 83 15.71 -22.53 -11.30
CA ALA A 83 15.78 -22.16 -9.88
C ALA A 83 14.46 -22.15 -9.07
N SER A 84 13.75 -23.27 -9.04
CA SER A 84 13.09 -23.78 -7.81
C SER A 84 12.90 -25.30 -7.88
N ALA A 85 13.92 -26.02 -8.37
CA ALA A 85 14.10 -27.44 -8.09
C ALA A 85 15.09 -27.57 -6.92
N SER A 86 14.68 -27.06 -5.76
CA SER A 86 15.30 -27.36 -4.46
C SER A 86 14.29 -28.17 -3.64
N ALA A 87 13.88 -29.31 -4.20
CA ALA A 87 13.29 -30.38 -3.41
C ALA A 87 14.17 -31.60 -3.64
N THR A 88 14.92 -31.93 -2.61
CA THR A 88 15.65 -33.18 -2.46
C THR A 88 14.79 -34.37 -2.93
N PRO A 89 15.35 -35.31 -3.71
CA PRO A 89 14.62 -36.51 -4.10
C PRO A 89 14.55 -37.43 -2.87
N SER A 90 13.53 -37.27 -2.04
CA SER A 90 13.15 -38.34 -1.11
C SER A 90 12.58 -39.48 -1.96
N SER A 91 13.39 -40.53 -2.03
CA SER A 91 13.04 -41.84 -2.57
C SER A 91 11.73 -42.32 -1.94
N GLY A 92 10.65 -42.20 -2.69
CA GLY A 92 9.32 -42.64 -2.31
C GLY A 92 8.47 -42.59 -3.55
N SER A 93 8.08 -43.76 -4.06
CA SER A 93 7.35 -43.96 -5.30
C SER A 93 6.08 -43.10 -5.36
N ARG A 94 6.20 -41.86 -5.83
CA ARG A 94 5.05 -41.08 -6.29
C ARG A 94 4.74 -41.65 -7.66
N SER A 95 3.66 -42.43 -7.74
CA SER A 95 3.11 -42.91 -9.00
C SER A 95 3.15 -41.78 -10.02
N SER A 96 3.78 -42.01 -11.17
CA SER A 96 3.66 -41.10 -12.30
C SER A 96 2.18 -41.03 -12.63
N HIS A 97 1.53 -39.94 -12.23
CA HIS A 97 0.14 -39.73 -12.59
C HIS A 97 0.08 -39.74 -14.12
N PRO A 98 -0.89 -40.42 -14.75
CA PRO A 98 -1.02 -40.51 -16.21
C PRO A 98 -1.25 -39.15 -16.90
N TYR A 99 -1.28 -38.07 -16.12
CA TYR A 99 -1.25 -36.68 -16.55
C TYR A 99 -0.16 -35.98 -15.74
N SER A 100 1.06 -35.97 -16.27
CA SER A 100 2.19 -35.22 -15.73
C SER A 100 2.23 -33.83 -16.38
N LEU A 101 2.65 -32.80 -15.64
CA LEU A 101 2.80 -31.44 -16.19
C LEU A 101 3.78 -31.36 -17.37
N ASN A 102 4.60 -32.40 -17.56
CA ASN A 102 5.51 -32.53 -18.70
C ASN A 102 4.77 -32.74 -20.03
N GLU A 103 3.53 -33.25 -20.02
CA GLU A 103 2.69 -33.41 -21.22
C GLU A 103 2.20 -32.07 -21.76
N PHE A 104 2.07 -31.07 -20.88
CA PHE A 104 1.78 -29.69 -21.23
C PHE A 104 3.08 -28.94 -21.51
N ASN A 105 3.95 -29.51 -22.35
CA ASN A 105 5.23 -28.91 -22.73
C ASN A 105 4.96 -27.47 -23.23
N THR A 106 5.11 -26.50 -22.33
CA THR A 106 5.01 -25.07 -22.59
C THR A 106 6.29 -24.67 -23.29
N GLN A 107 6.54 -25.24 -24.48
CA GLN A 107 7.53 -24.71 -25.38
C GLN A 107 7.06 -23.30 -25.69
N SER A 108 7.61 -22.34 -24.96
CA SER A 108 7.38 -20.92 -25.15
C SER A 108 7.77 -20.64 -26.59
N THR A 109 6.77 -20.51 -27.45
CA THR A 109 6.99 -20.20 -28.84
C THR A 109 7.77 -18.89 -28.85
N PRO A 110 9.00 -18.85 -29.40
CA PRO A 110 9.84 -17.68 -29.26
C PRO A 110 9.10 -16.50 -29.87
N LEU A 111 8.87 -15.46 -29.05
CA LEU A 111 8.18 -14.29 -29.54
C LEU A 111 9.02 -13.63 -30.65
N PRO A 112 8.37 -13.15 -31.72
CA PRO A 112 9.03 -12.38 -32.75
C PRO A 112 9.84 -11.22 -32.16
N PRO A 113 10.97 -10.84 -32.77
CA PRO A 113 11.83 -9.79 -32.25
C PRO A 113 11.09 -8.47 -32.06
N SER A 114 10.16 -8.12 -32.97
CA SER A 114 9.35 -6.91 -32.88
C SER A 114 8.36 -6.92 -31.71
N LEU A 115 7.76 -8.06 -31.39
CA LEU A 115 6.89 -8.21 -30.22
C LEU A 115 7.70 -8.19 -28.92
N THR A 116 8.90 -8.78 -28.93
CA THR A 116 9.82 -8.76 -27.78
C THR A 116 10.27 -7.34 -27.45
N GLU A 117 10.65 -6.54 -28.46
CA GLU A 117 11.00 -5.13 -28.29
C GLU A 117 9.81 -4.32 -27.74
N LEU A 118 8.62 -4.50 -28.32
CA LEU A 118 7.40 -3.84 -27.85
C LEU A 118 7.06 -4.24 -26.41
N ARG A 119 7.20 -5.53 -26.06
CA ARG A 119 6.99 -6.04 -24.71
C ARG A 119 7.90 -5.33 -23.72
N ASN A 120 9.19 -5.26 -24.01
CA ASN A 120 10.17 -4.61 -23.14
C ASN A 120 9.85 -3.14 -22.94
N LYS A 121 9.50 -2.43 -24.01
CA LYS A 121 9.09 -1.02 -23.94
C LYS A 121 7.84 -0.82 -23.07
N LEU A 122 6.79 -1.60 -23.30
CA LEU A 122 5.55 -1.52 -22.52
C LEU A 122 5.76 -1.93 -21.06
N HIS A 123 6.69 -2.85 -20.80
CA HIS A 123 7.05 -3.27 -19.45
C HIS A 123 7.70 -2.13 -18.66
N LEU A 124 8.66 -1.41 -19.26
CA LEU A 124 9.29 -0.24 -18.63
C LEU A 124 8.26 0.85 -18.30
N GLU A 125 7.40 1.21 -19.27
CA GLU A 125 6.32 2.19 -19.05
C GLU A 125 5.34 1.73 -17.93
N ASP A 126 5.19 0.43 -17.74
CA ASP A 126 4.32 -0.12 -16.70
C ASP A 126 4.97 -0.11 -15.31
N LEU A 127 6.27 -0.42 -15.22
CA LEU A 127 7.03 -0.33 -13.97
C LEU A 127 7.09 1.12 -13.45
N GLU A 128 7.23 2.11 -14.34
CA GLU A 128 7.15 3.53 -13.99
C GLU A 128 5.79 3.87 -13.36
N TRP A 129 4.71 3.39 -13.98
CA TRP A 129 3.36 3.59 -13.49
C TRP A 129 3.13 2.92 -12.12
N ILE A 130 3.60 1.70 -11.94
CA ILE A 130 3.53 0.98 -10.66
C ILE A 130 4.31 1.74 -9.57
N THR A 131 5.51 2.19 -9.88
CA THR A 131 6.35 2.95 -8.95
C THR A 131 5.66 4.25 -8.52
N PHE A 132 5.00 4.93 -9.45
CA PHE A 132 4.21 6.11 -9.14
C PHE A 132 3.04 5.79 -8.21
N ARG A 133 2.24 4.76 -8.49
CA ARG A 133 1.14 4.34 -7.60
C ARG A 133 1.63 4.02 -6.19
N LYS A 134 2.70 3.21 -6.08
CA LYS A 134 3.33 2.86 -4.79
C LYS A 134 3.77 4.10 -4.00
N ARG A 135 4.31 5.13 -4.67
CA ARG A 135 4.69 6.39 -4.02
C ARG A 135 3.48 7.12 -3.44
N ILE A 136 2.38 7.15 -4.18
CA ILE A 136 1.14 7.79 -3.74
C ILE A 136 0.52 7.04 -2.55
N ASP A 137 0.46 5.71 -2.60
CA ASP A 137 -0.05 4.92 -1.48
C ASP A 137 0.81 5.07 -0.24
N LYS A 138 2.14 5.08 -0.39
CA LYS A 138 3.07 5.33 0.71
C LYS A 138 2.86 6.71 1.32
N MET A 139 2.57 7.74 0.51
CA MET A 139 2.23 9.07 1.03
C MET A 139 0.94 9.02 1.90
N ASN A 140 -0.07 8.28 1.46
CA ASN A 140 -1.30 8.12 2.24
C ASN A 140 -1.06 7.33 3.53
N GLU A 141 -0.38 6.20 3.45
CA GLU A 141 -0.03 5.35 4.58
C GLU A 141 0.75 6.13 5.64
N THR A 142 1.80 6.86 5.23
CA THR A 142 2.62 7.66 6.14
C THR A 142 1.83 8.78 6.82
N PHE A 143 0.95 9.48 6.09
CA PHE A 143 0.09 10.50 6.66
C PHE A 143 -0.83 9.92 7.75
N TRP A 144 -1.56 8.85 7.43
CA TRP A 144 -2.53 8.26 8.36
C TRP A 144 -1.87 7.52 9.53
N ALA A 145 -0.69 6.91 9.33
CA ALA A 145 0.09 6.33 10.42
C ALA A 145 0.52 7.39 11.42
N HIS A 146 1.06 8.50 10.93
CA HIS A 146 1.48 9.63 11.77
C HIS A 146 0.27 10.22 12.50
N GLN A 147 -0.85 10.41 11.79
CA GLN A 147 -2.06 10.97 12.36
C GLN A 147 -2.62 10.14 13.51
N SER A 148 -2.68 8.82 13.33
CA SER A 148 -3.20 7.91 14.34
C SER A 148 -2.27 7.85 15.56
N THR A 149 -0.95 7.81 15.33
CA THR A 149 0.05 7.81 16.40
C THR A 149 0.00 9.11 17.22
N ASP A 150 -0.02 10.26 16.55
CA ASP A 150 -0.11 11.57 17.20
C ASP A 150 -1.41 11.70 18.00
N PHE A 151 -2.52 11.22 17.45
CA PHE A 151 -3.81 11.26 18.13
C PHE A 151 -3.82 10.37 19.38
N GLU A 152 -3.43 9.10 19.26
CA GLU A 152 -3.40 8.15 20.38
C GLU A 152 -2.51 8.63 21.52
N THR A 153 -1.33 9.18 21.19
CA THR A 153 -0.39 9.70 22.19
C THR A 153 -0.96 10.92 22.94
N LEU A 154 -1.60 11.85 22.22
CA LEU A 154 -2.22 13.03 22.83
C LEU A 154 -3.47 12.69 23.64
N GLU A 155 -4.29 11.77 23.14
CA GLU A 155 -5.50 11.30 23.83
C GLU A 155 -5.13 10.63 25.15
N GLU A 156 -4.14 9.74 25.14
CA GLU A 156 -3.67 9.04 26.34
C GLU A 156 -3.07 10.02 27.36
N ALA A 157 -2.29 11.01 26.89
CA ALA A 157 -1.76 12.06 27.75
C ALA A 157 -2.87 12.87 28.44
N GLU A 158 -3.96 13.19 27.74
CA GLU A 158 -5.09 13.92 28.32
C GLU A 158 -5.87 13.06 29.32
N LYS A 159 -6.09 11.77 29.04
CA LYS A 159 -6.70 10.83 30.00
C LYS A 159 -5.88 10.76 31.28
N GLN A 160 -4.56 10.61 31.17
CA GLN A 160 -3.65 10.58 32.31
C GLN A 160 -3.66 11.89 33.11
N ARG A 161 -3.71 13.03 32.41
CA ARG A 161 -3.80 14.36 33.04
C ARG A 161 -5.06 14.51 33.90
N VAL A 162 -6.22 14.09 33.39
CA VAL A 162 -7.50 14.15 34.11
C VAL A 162 -7.50 13.24 35.32
N LEU A 163 -6.99 12.00 35.17
CA LEU A 163 -6.90 11.04 36.27
C LEU A 163 -5.98 11.56 37.39
N LEU A 164 -4.85 12.20 37.05
CA LEU A 164 -3.94 12.78 38.04
C LEU A 164 -4.61 13.91 38.81
N LEU A 165 -5.29 14.84 38.12
CA LEU A 165 -6.03 15.93 38.78
C LEU A 165 -7.14 15.41 39.69
N ALA A 166 -7.92 14.43 39.23
CA ALA A 166 -8.96 13.80 40.05
C ALA A 166 -8.37 13.11 41.28
N SER A 167 -7.18 12.49 41.15
CA SER A 167 -6.46 11.87 42.27
C SER A 167 -6.03 12.88 43.33
N ILE A 168 -5.52 14.06 42.91
CA ILE A 168 -5.16 15.15 43.83
C ILE A 168 -6.40 15.68 44.56
N GLU A 169 -7.49 15.95 43.84
CA GLU A 169 -8.74 16.46 44.43
C GLU A 169 -9.36 15.46 45.41
N SER A 170 -9.29 14.16 45.10
CA SER A 170 -9.83 13.08 45.94
C SER A 170 -9.02 12.80 47.21
N SER A 171 -7.76 13.26 47.29
CA SER A 171 -6.90 13.07 48.46
C SER A 171 -7.44 13.77 49.72
N GLY A 172 -8.42 14.68 49.58
CA GLY A 172 -9.12 15.33 50.69
C GLY A 172 -10.54 14.81 50.98
N LEU A 173 -11.19 14.09 50.05
CA LEU A 173 -12.64 13.82 50.10
C LEU A 173 -13.05 12.48 49.45
N GLY A 174 -12.43 11.37 49.84
CA GLY A 174 -12.82 10.01 49.40
C GLY A 174 -12.54 9.70 47.93
N SER A 175 -12.35 8.42 47.62
CA SER A 175 -12.04 7.98 46.24
C SER A 175 -13.30 8.09 45.36
N PRO A 176 -13.27 8.81 44.23
CA PRO A 176 -14.43 8.93 43.33
C PRO A 176 -14.78 7.58 42.71
N SER A 177 -16.07 7.37 42.43
CA SER A 177 -16.51 6.12 41.78
C SER A 177 -15.94 6.03 40.36
N SER A 178 -15.80 4.82 39.83
CA SER A 178 -15.34 4.61 38.45
C SER A 178 -16.22 5.31 37.42
N ALA A 179 -17.53 5.43 37.69
CA ALA A 179 -18.47 6.12 36.82
C ALA A 179 -18.20 7.63 36.78
N ASP A 180 -17.89 8.24 37.92
CA ASP A 180 -17.59 9.68 38.01
C ASP A 180 -16.27 10.01 37.28
N GLN A 181 -15.26 9.16 37.43
CA GLN A 181 -14.00 9.28 36.69
C GLN A 181 -14.22 9.20 35.18
N GLN A 182 -15.05 8.27 34.71
CA GLN A 182 -15.38 8.12 33.30
C GLN A 182 -16.08 9.37 32.73
N GLN A 183 -17.01 9.97 33.49
CA GLN A 183 -17.70 11.20 33.08
C GLN A 183 -16.73 12.38 32.98
N LEU A 184 -15.84 12.56 33.96
CA LEU A 184 -14.81 13.59 33.93
C LEU A 184 -13.91 13.44 32.70
N ILE A 185 -13.43 12.22 32.42
CA ILE A 185 -12.62 11.91 31.23
C ILE A 185 -13.40 12.25 29.96
N SER A 186 -14.66 11.82 29.84
CA SER A 186 -15.46 12.09 28.63
C SER A 186 -15.62 13.59 28.35
N SER A 187 -15.92 14.39 29.39
CA SER A 187 -16.09 15.84 29.26
C SER A 187 -14.78 16.57 28.90
N ALA A 188 -13.64 16.05 29.36
CA ALA A 188 -12.32 16.57 29.03
C ALA A 188 -11.93 16.19 27.59
N LEU A 189 -12.19 14.95 27.19
CA LEU A 189 -11.96 14.46 25.84
C LEU A 189 -12.77 15.24 24.80
N ASP A 190 -14.00 15.63 25.10
CA ASP A 190 -14.80 16.49 24.21
C ASP A 190 -14.11 17.84 23.92
N LYS A 191 -13.56 18.48 24.96
CA LYS A 191 -12.80 19.74 24.82
C LYS A 191 -11.51 19.53 24.05
N PHE A 192 -10.83 18.41 24.31
CA PHE A 192 -9.62 17.99 23.61
C PHE A 192 -9.88 17.75 22.12
N TYR A 193 -10.91 16.98 21.75
CA TYR A 193 -11.23 16.71 20.35
C TYR A 193 -11.53 17.99 19.57
N LYS A 194 -12.27 18.91 20.19
CA LYS A 194 -12.54 20.21 19.57
C LYS A 194 -11.26 21.00 19.32
N SER A 195 -10.34 21.06 20.28
CA SER A 195 -9.09 21.82 20.13
C SER A 195 -8.13 21.15 19.14
N TRP A 196 -8.04 19.81 19.18
CA TRP A 196 -7.24 19.01 18.27
C TRP A 196 -7.67 19.21 16.82
N LEU A 197 -8.98 19.16 16.52
CA LEU A 197 -9.51 19.38 15.18
C LEU A 197 -9.16 20.78 14.62
N LEU A 198 -9.22 21.81 15.47
CA LEU A 198 -8.86 23.17 15.08
C LEU A 198 -7.37 23.29 14.75
N ASN A 199 -6.51 22.65 15.56
CA ASN A 199 -5.07 22.66 15.34
C ASN A 199 -4.69 21.91 14.06
N GLU A 200 -5.33 20.77 13.80
CA GLU A 200 -4.95 19.87 12.72
C GLU A 200 -5.54 20.26 11.36
N GLN A 201 -6.53 21.15 11.34
CA GLN A 201 -7.22 21.60 10.13
C GLN A 201 -6.23 22.02 9.01
N ALA A 202 -5.16 22.73 9.36
CA ALA A 202 -4.16 23.19 8.41
C ALA A 202 -3.39 22.03 7.76
N ARG A 203 -3.05 20.99 8.54
CA ARG A 203 -2.35 19.80 8.05
C ARG A 203 -3.25 18.97 7.14
N PHE A 204 -4.50 18.73 7.52
CA PHE A 204 -5.48 18.07 6.64
C PHE A 204 -5.68 18.83 5.33
N LYS A 205 -5.74 20.17 5.39
CA LYS A 205 -5.84 21.00 4.19
C LYS A 205 -4.61 20.86 3.28
N ALA A 206 -3.41 20.84 3.86
CA ALA A 206 -2.18 20.64 3.11
C ALA A 206 -2.12 19.25 2.45
N TYR A 207 -2.48 18.20 3.19
CA TYR A 207 -2.60 16.83 2.69
C TYR A 207 -3.63 16.71 1.56
N ASN A 208 -4.83 17.26 1.75
CA ASN A 208 -5.86 17.23 0.72
C ASN A 208 -5.38 17.94 -0.56
N LEU A 209 -4.64 19.03 -0.42
CA LEU A 209 -4.08 19.75 -1.57
C LEU A 209 -3.01 18.93 -2.31
N THR A 210 -2.14 18.20 -1.61
CA THR A 210 -1.18 17.29 -2.28
C THR A 210 -1.88 16.10 -2.93
N TRP A 211 -2.88 15.52 -2.26
CA TRP A 211 -3.71 14.44 -2.80
C TRP A 211 -4.44 14.86 -4.08
N TRP A 212 -5.11 16.01 -4.07
CA TRP A 212 -5.82 16.53 -5.24
C TRP A 212 -4.89 16.88 -6.40
N LYS A 213 -3.66 17.35 -6.12
CA LYS A 213 -2.65 17.58 -7.16
C LYS A 213 -2.22 16.28 -7.84
N ALA A 214 -2.24 15.15 -7.13
CA ALA A 214 -1.87 13.85 -7.70
C ALA A 214 -2.99 13.18 -8.52
N GLN A 215 -4.26 13.52 -8.27
CA GLN A 215 -5.42 12.90 -8.92
C GLN A 215 -5.38 12.95 -10.46
N PRO A 216 -5.07 14.09 -11.11
CA PRO A 216 -5.00 14.14 -12.58
C PRO A 216 -3.95 13.20 -13.15
N GLU A 217 -2.80 13.07 -12.48
CA GLU A 217 -1.72 12.17 -12.91
C GLU A 217 -2.09 10.69 -12.69
N LEU A 218 -2.84 10.38 -11.63
CA LEU A 218 -3.40 9.04 -11.44
C LEU A 218 -4.39 8.68 -12.56
N LEU A 219 -5.30 9.58 -12.92
CA LEU A 219 -6.28 9.37 -13.99
C LEU A 219 -5.61 9.27 -15.37
N ARG A 220 -4.62 10.13 -15.64
CA ARG A 220 -3.83 10.06 -16.88
C ARG A 220 -3.03 8.77 -16.95
N GLY A 221 -2.41 8.37 -15.85
CA GLY A 221 -1.63 7.15 -15.76
C GLY A 221 -2.48 5.88 -15.91
N SER A 222 -3.68 5.85 -15.33
CA SER A 222 -4.61 4.73 -15.48
C SER A 222 -5.11 4.59 -16.93
N TRP A 223 -5.43 5.71 -17.58
CA TRP A 223 -5.78 5.70 -19.01
C TRP A 223 -4.61 5.22 -19.89
N ARG A 224 -3.38 5.68 -19.61
CA ARG A 224 -2.18 5.22 -20.31
C ARG A 224 -1.95 3.72 -20.10
N ALA A 225 -2.19 3.21 -18.89
CA ALA A 225 -2.09 1.78 -18.59
C ALA A 225 -3.06 0.95 -19.41
N GLN A 226 -4.33 1.37 -19.50
CA GLN A 226 -5.30 0.72 -20.38
C GLN A 226 -4.84 0.76 -21.84
N LYS A 227 -4.38 1.91 -22.33
CA LYS A 227 -3.83 2.03 -23.68
C LYS A 227 -2.66 1.06 -23.93
N ARG A 228 -1.78 0.82 -22.96
CA ARG A 228 -0.68 -0.18 -23.08
C ARG A 228 -1.23 -1.60 -23.27
N VAL A 229 -2.22 -1.99 -22.46
CA VAL A 229 -2.89 -3.30 -22.58
C VAL A 229 -3.50 -3.47 -23.97
N TRP A 230 -4.21 -2.45 -24.47
CA TRP A 230 -4.79 -2.47 -25.82
C TRP A 230 -3.72 -2.55 -26.92
N ARG A 231 -2.62 -1.79 -26.79
CA ARG A 231 -1.48 -1.84 -27.73
C ARG A 231 -0.86 -3.23 -27.79
N TRP A 232 -0.66 -3.89 -26.65
CA TRP A 232 -0.17 -5.26 -26.61
C TRP A 232 -1.13 -6.23 -27.28
N LYS A 233 -2.42 -6.21 -26.89
CA LYS A 233 -3.45 -7.07 -27.49
C LYS A 233 -3.57 -6.89 -29.01
N LEU A 234 -3.53 -5.65 -29.48
CA LEU A 234 -3.57 -5.34 -30.91
C LEU A 234 -2.32 -5.87 -31.63
N ALA A 235 -1.13 -5.72 -31.05
CA ALA A 235 0.10 -6.24 -31.63
C ALA A 235 0.10 -7.77 -31.72
N CYS A 236 -0.36 -8.45 -30.66
CA CYS A 236 -0.57 -9.90 -30.68
C CYS A 236 -1.61 -10.31 -31.73
N TRP A 237 -2.73 -9.60 -31.82
CA TRP A 237 -3.79 -9.90 -32.80
C TRP A 237 -3.31 -9.69 -34.25
N LEU A 238 -2.61 -8.60 -34.54
CA LEU A 238 -2.03 -8.35 -35.87
C LEU A 238 -1.00 -9.44 -36.23
N HIS A 239 -0.25 -9.91 -35.24
CA HIS A 239 0.68 -11.01 -35.42
C HIS A 239 -0.07 -12.30 -35.75
N THR A 240 -1.05 -12.73 -34.95
CA THR A 240 -1.79 -13.97 -35.22
C THR A 240 -2.55 -13.93 -36.54
N TRP A 241 -3.06 -12.76 -36.95
CA TRP A 241 -3.77 -12.60 -38.21
C TRP A 241 -2.85 -12.76 -39.44
N ARG A 242 -1.62 -12.24 -39.39
CA ARG A 242 -0.64 -12.39 -40.48
C ARG A 242 -0.17 -13.83 -40.72
N PHE A 243 -0.25 -14.70 -39.72
CA PHE A 243 0.10 -16.12 -39.85
C PHE A 243 -1.08 -17.01 -40.27
N PHE A 244 -2.29 -16.45 -40.41
CA PHE A 244 -3.51 -17.16 -40.79
C PHE A 244 -3.97 -16.85 -42.23
N GLN A 245 -3.21 -16.08 -43.00
CA GLN A 245 -3.45 -15.90 -44.44
C GLN A 245 -2.85 -17.09 -45.21
N PRO A 246 -3.69 -17.90 -45.90
CA PRO A 246 -3.24 -19.05 -46.69
C PRO A 246 -2.45 -18.65 -47.94
#